data_AF-A0A2T1DYN7-F1
#
_entry.id   AF-A0A2T1DYN7-F1
#
_cell.length_a   1.000
_cell.length_b   1.000
_cell.length_c   1.000
_cell.angle_alpha   90.00
_cell.angle_beta   90.00
_cell.angle_gamma   90.00
#
_symmetry.space_group_name_H-M   'P 1'
#
loop_
_entity.id
_entity.type
_entity.pdbx_description
1 polymer ?
#
loop_
_entity_poly.entity_id
_entity_poly.type
_entity_poly.pdbx_seq_one_letter_code
_entity_poly.pdbx_strand_id
1 'polypeptide(L)'
;MATSAGKGAELKRLDSVLGAQAIPLKRTGKAMPLIYTSAIAHRLANQMTNQNDPAATIAAQLVDILLEALPDDLGALRGVTVQATVAGLIHFEVGDRAITVWLDQILTNSLPSQRWPPVPMAERERQAMLESAAIFEAQYAHARCCSLLRLAHREAFINLETLEALPCDWRLNSFTPLSWLTTSAQLSLNHPADRYLLVQLVDAFDRLSDPSPQRTLASLVRSAQAVSQAFQVFHRTHPLCDHTGQEPALVTAQLGLLMATQRILYWLLADGLHLCPVSEL
;
A
#
# COMPACT_ATOMS: atom_id res chain seq x y z
N MET A 1 -19.09 5.92 -38.29
CA MET A 1 -17.64 5.69 -38.43
C MET A 1 -16.87 7.01 -38.36
N ALA A 2 -16.99 7.78 -37.27
CA ALA A 2 -16.29 9.04 -37.11
C ALA A 2 -16.05 9.32 -35.62
N THR A 3 -15.10 8.61 -34.98
CA THR A 3 -14.80 8.82 -33.54
C THR A 3 -13.36 8.50 -33.11
N SER A 4 -12.50 7.96 -33.98
CA SER A 4 -11.13 7.58 -33.60
C SER A 4 -10.11 8.73 -33.70
N ALA A 5 -10.26 9.62 -34.69
CA ALA A 5 -9.28 10.69 -34.95
C ALA A 5 -9.37 11.89 -33.98
N GLY A 6 -10.56 12.17 -33.41
CA GLY A 6 -10.76 13.28 -32.47
C GLY A 6 -10.21 13.00 -31.08
N LYS A 7 -10.40 11.77 -30.58
CA LYS A 7 -9.97 11.34 -29.22
C LYS A 7 -8.45 11.31 -29.06
N GLY A 8 -7.72 10.92 -30.11
CA GLY A 8 -6.24 10.93 -30.10
C GLY A 8 -5.63 12.33 -30.03
N ALA A 9 -6.35 13.36 -30.49
CA ALA A 9 -5.92 14.76 -30.37
C ALA A 9 -6.19 15.34 -28.97
N GLU A 10 -7.24 14.88 -28.29
CA GLU A 10 -7.53 15.24 -26.89
C GLU A 10 -6.53 14.63 -25.91
N LEU A 11 -6.15 13.36 -26.09
CA LEU A 11 -5.12 12.70 -25.27
C LEU A 11 -3.74 13.37 -25.41
N LYS A 12 -3.32 13.70 -26.64
CA LYS A 12 -2.08 14.45 -26.88
C LYS A 12 -2.12 15.88 -26.30
N ARG A 13 -3.30 16.51 -26.26
CA ARG A 13 -3.49 17.80 -25.58
C ARG A 13 -3.36 17.65 -24.06
N LEU A 14 -3.95 16.62 -23.47
CA LEU A 14 -3.84 16.33 -22.02
C LEU A 14 -2.38 16.09 -21.60
N ASP A 15 -1.61 15.31 -22.38
CA ASP A 15 -0.18 15.09 -22.13
C ASP A 15 0.63 16.40 -22.19
N SER A 16 0.32 17.28 -23.14
CA SER A 16 0.99 18.58 -23.28
C SER A 16 0.64 19.58 -22.16
N VAL A 17 -0.55 19.44 -21.54
CA VAL A 17 -1.05 20.33 -20.48
C VAL A 17 -0.63 19.87 -19.08
N LEU A 18 -0.54 18.55 -18.86
CA LEU A 18 -0.18 17.98 -17.57
C LEU A 18 1.34 17.99 -17.35
N GLY A 19 2.14 17.97 -18.41
CA GLY A 19 3.57 17.66 -18.32
C GLY A 19 3.78 16.30 -17.62
N ALA A 20 5.03 15.85 -17.48
CA ALA A 20 5.33 14.67 -16.68
C ALA A 20 5.20 14.94 -15.16
N GLN A 21 4.22 15.75 -14.72
CA GLN A 21 3.95 15.98 -13.31
C GLN A 21 3.01 14.90 -12.78
N ALA A 22 3.44 14.23 -11.70
CA ALA A 22 2.64 13.23 -11.01
C ALA A 22 1.25 13.78 -10.67
N ILE A 23 0.21 13.04 -11.05
CA ILE A 23 -1.18 13.36 -10.71
C ILE A 23 -1.32 13.11 -9.21
N PRO A 24 -1.57 14.15 -8.38
CA PRO A 24 -1.66 13.95 -6.95
C PRO A 24 -2.93 13.16 -6.62
N LEU A 25 -2.74 11.98 -6.05
CA LEU A 25 -3.77 11.19 -5.40
C LEU A 25 -3.64 11.37 -3.90
N LYS A 26 -4.76 11.67 -3.23
CA LYS A 26 -4.79 11.80 -1.78
C LYS A 26 -5.73 10.78 -1.19
N ARG A 27 -5.24 9.98 -0.26
CA ARG A 27 -6.07 9.05 0.52
C ARG A 27 -7.07 9.84 1.37
N THR A 28 -8.32 9.40 1.35
CA THR A 28 -9.41 9.93 2.17
C THR A 28 -9.73 8.95 3.29
N GLY A 29 -9.77 9.47 4.52
CA GLY A 29 -9.96 8.64 5.71
C GLY A 29 -8.74 7.80 6.12
N LYS A 30 -8.89 7.10 7.25
CA LYS A 30 -7.91 6.16 7.82
C LYS A 30 -8.57 4.83 8.20
N ALA A 31 -9.60 4.45 7.45
CA ALA A 31 -10.37 3.24 7.66
C ALA A 31 -10.69 2.62 6.30
N MET A 32 -11.31 1.44 6.31
CA MET A 32 -11.89 0.85 5.11
C MET A 32 -13.25 1.49 4.81
N PRO A 33 -13.66 1.62 3.53
CA PRO A 33 -12.92 1.27 2.32
C PRO A 33 -11.76 2.23 2.02
N LEU A 34 -10.78 1.76 1.26
CA LEU A 34 -9.64 2.58 0.83
C LEU A 34 -10.08 3.47 -0.34
N ILE A 35 -10.22 4.77 -0.10
CA ILE A 35 -10.65 5.72 -1.13
C ILE A 35 -9.56 6.75 -1.36
N TYR A 36 -9.15 6.93 -2.60
CA TYR A 36 -8.25 7.99 -3.05
C TYR A 36 -9.01 9.01 -3.87
N THR A 37 -8.63 10.28 -3.73
CA THR A 37 -9.26 11.38 -4.46
C THR A 37 -8.23 12.15 -5.26
N SER A 38 -8.60 12.47 -6.51
CA SER A 38 -7.85 13.39 -7.37
C SER A 38 -8.64 14.66 -7.64
N ALA A 39 -7.97 15.81 -7.51
CA ALA A 39 -8.48 17.12 -7.90
C ALA A 39 -7.98 17.55 -9.29
N ILE A 40 -7.54 16.61 -10.13
CA ILE A 40 -6.98 16.90 -11.45
C ILE A 40 -7.93 17.67 -12.36
N ALA A 41 -9.24 17.39 -12.30
CA ALA A 41 -10.21 18.08 -13.15
C ALA A 41 -10.29 19.58 -12.83
N HIS A 42 -10.12 20.01 -11.58
CA HIS A 42 -9.99 21.42 -11.23
C HIS A 42 -8.72 22.06 -11.79
N ARG A 43 -7.60 21.33 -11.78
CA ARG A 43 -6.34 21.83 -12.37
C ARG A 43 -6.51 22.04 -13.87
N LEU A 44 -7.12 21.07 -14.57
CA LEU A 44 -7.37 21.16 -16.01
C LEU A 44 -8.37 22.27 -16.35
N ALA A 45 -9.46 22.42 -15.60
CA ALA A 45 -10.43 23.50 -15.77
C ALA A 45 -9.75 24.88 -15.71
N ASN A 46 -8.82 25.06 -14.77
CA ASN A 46 -8.08 26.32 -14.63
C ASN A 46 -7.06 26.56 -15.77
N GLN A 47 -6.52 25.49 -16.36
CA GLN A 47 -5.52 25.58 -17.44
C GLN A 47 -6.15 25.72 -18.84
N MET A 48 -7.37 25.21 -19.03
CA MET A 48 -8.09 25.26 -20.30
C MET A 48 -8.91 26.56 -20.41
N THR A 49 -8.26 27.72 -20.25
CA THR A 49 -8.86 29.07 -20.10
C THR A 49 -9.80 29.51 -21.25
N ASN A 50 -9.83 28.79 -22.38
CA ASN A 50 -10.70 29.09 -23.52
C ASN A 50 -12.00 28.27 -23.54
N GLN A 51 -12.12 27.25 -22.70
CA GLN A 51 -13.32 26.43 -22.54
C GLN A 51 -13.75 26.55 -21.08
N ASN A 52 -14.87 27.25 -20.83
CA ASN A 52 -15.39 27.50 -19.49
C ASN A 52 -16.08 26.25 -18.92
N ASP A 53 -15.51 25.07 -19.18
CA ASP A 53 -16.09 23.79 -18.84
C ASP A 53 -16.00 23.57 -17.32
N PRO A 54 -17.12 23.26 -16.65
CA PRO A 54 -17.10 22.97 -15.22
C PRO A 54 -16.19 21.77 -14.92
N ALA A 55 -15.45 21.85 -13.81
CA ALA A 55 -14.59 20.74 -13.36
C ALA A 55 -15.36 19.41 -13.20
N ALA A 56 -16.66 19.46 -12.91
CA ALA A 56 -17.54 18.28 -12.87
C ALA A 56 -17.65 17.60 -14.25
N THR A 57 -17.79 18.36 -15.33
CA THR A 57 -17.87 17.84 -16.70
C THR A 57 -16.53 17.21 -17.10
N ILE A 58 -15.42 17.88 -16.78
CA ILE A 58 -14.07 17.37 -17.05
C ILE A 58 -13.83 16.09 -16.26
N ALA A 59 -14.21 16.03 -14.98
CA ALA A 59 -14.07 14.83 -14.16
C ALA A 59 -14.85 13.64 -14.75
N ALA A 60 -16.10 13.85 -15.19
CA ALA A 60 -16.90 12.82 -15.82
C ALA A 60 -16.26 12.29 -17.11
N GLN A 61 -15.82 13.20 -18.00
CA GLN A 61 -15.14 12.84 -19.24
C GLN A 61 -13.84 12.07 -18.99
N LEU A 62 -13.06 12.47 -17.98
CA LEU A 62 -11.83 11.75 -17.62
C LEU A 62 -12.11 10.34 -17.12
N VAL A 63 -13.18 10.14 -16.35
CA VAL A 63 -13.58 8.81 -15.90
C VAL A 63 -13.99 7.95 -17.09
N ASP A 64 -14.78 8.48 -18.02
CA ASP A 64 -15.17 7.75 -19.23
C ASP A 64 -13.94 7.35 -20.06
N ILE A 65 -12.99 8.28 -20.27
CA ILE A 65 -11.74 8.01 -20.97
C ILE A 65 -10.90 6.97 -20.23
N LEU A 66 -10.77 7.05 -18.91
CA LEU A 66 -10.06 6.06 -18.11
C LEU A 66 -10.68 4.68 -18.28
N LEU A 67 -12.00 4.57 -18.20
CA LEU A 67 -12.70 3.30 -18.35
C LEU A 67 -12.60 2.72 -19.77
N GLU A 68 -12.61 3.56 -20.80
CA GLU A 68 -12.42 3.14 -22.20
C GLU A 68 -10.97 2.77 -22.55
N ALA A 69 -9.99 3.49 -21.97
CA ALA A 69 -8.58 3.39 -22.31
C ALA A 69 -7.82 2.34 -21.49
N LEU A 70 -8.46 1.73 -20.48
CA LEU A 70 -7.86 0.65 -19.69
C LEU A 70 -7.68 -0.60 -20.57
N PRO A 71 -6.45 -0.96 -20.98
CA PRO A 71 -6.23 -2.27 -21.59
C PRO A 71 -6.67 -3.37 -20.63
N ASP A 72 -7.18 -4.47 -21.19
CA ASP A 72 -7.59 -5.67 -20.44
C ASP A 72 -6.49 -6.22 -19.52
N ASP A 73 -5.24 -5.85 -19.82
CA ASP A 73 -4.00 -6.37 -19.25
C ASP A 73 -3.53 -5.61 -17.99
N LEU A 74 -4.13 -4.47 -17.64
CA LEU A 74 -3.82 -3.75 -16.40
C LEU A 74 -4.52 -4.43 -15.20
N GLY A 75 -4.02 -5.61 -14.84
CA GLY A 75 -4.53 -6.43 -13.73
C GLY A 75 -4.59 -5.71 -12.38
N ALA A 76 -3.82 -4.64 -12.17
CA ALA A 76 -3.81 -3.86 -10.93
C ALA A 76 -4.97 -2.86 -10.81
N LEU A 77 -5.55 -2.39 -11.92
CA LEU A 77 -6.72 -1.52 -11.91
C LEU A 77 -8.03 -2.33 -11.97
N ARG A 78 -7.95 -3.63 -12.33
CA ARG A 78 -9.05 -4.60 -12.19
C ARG A 78 -9.37 -4.82 -10.71
N GLY A 79 -10.22 -3.98 -10.16
CA GLY A 79 -10.60 -3.97 -8.74
C GLY A 79 -10.65 -2.58 -8.13
N VAL A 80 -10.35 -1.53 -8.90
CA VAL A 80 -10.53 -0.13 -8.48
C VAL A 80 -11.79 0.42 -9.16
N THR A 81 -12.74 0.90 -8.35
CA THR A 81 -13.93 1.59 -8.85
C THR A 81 -13.61 3.07 -8.98
N VAL A 82 -13.88 3.66 -10.16
CA VAL A 82 -13.59 5.06 -10.44
C VAL A 82 -14.90 5.83 -10.63
N GLN A 83 -15.07 6.93 -9.92
CA GLN A 83 -16.30 7.75 -9.97
C GLN A 83 -15.97 9.24 -9.96
N ALA A 84 -16.65 10.00 -10.82
CA ALA A 84 -16.62 11.46 -10.78
C ALA A 84 -17.66 11.98 -9.78
N THR A 85 -17.31 13.01 -9.03
CA THR A 85 -18.22 13.70 -8.11
C THR A 85 -18.77 14.97 -8.74
N VAL A 86 -19.93 15.42 -8.25
CA VAL A 86 -20.52 16.71 -8.63
C VAL A 86 -19.63 17.91 -8.30
N ALA A 87 -18.68 17.74 -7.38
CA ALA A 87 -17.71 18.77 -7.03
C ALA A 87 -16.56 18.90 -8.06
N GLY A 88 -16.41 17.97 -9.00
CA GLY A 88 -15.25 17.94 -9.91
C GLY A 88 -14.05 17.18 -9.36
N LEU A 89 -14.26 16.32 -8.36
CA LEU A 89 -13.24 15.38 -7.87
C LEU A 89 -13.45 13.99 -8.46
N ILE A 90 -12.37 13.24 -8.65
CA ILE A 90 -12.42 11.83 -9.06
C ILE A 90 -12.07 10.96 -7.85
N HIS A 91 -12.96 10.05 -7.51
CA HIS A 91 -12.78 9.06 -6.45
C HIS A 91 -12.35 7.72 -7.04
N PHE A 92 -11.36 7.11 -6.39
CA PHE A 92 -10.84 5.78 -6.68
C PHE A 92 -11.04 4.94 -5.42
N GLU A 93 -12.03 4.06 -5.44
CA GLU A 93 -12.26 3.10 -4.37
C GLU A 93 -11.51 1.80 -4.68
N VAL A 94 -10.57 1.44 -3.82
CA VAL A 94 -9.77 0.23 -3.97
C VAL A 94 -10.53 -0.94 -3.36
N GLY A 95 -11.03 -1.82 -4.22
CA GLY A 95 -11.74 -3.03 -3.83
C GLY A 95 -10.80 -4.18 -3.45
N ASP A 96 -11.38 -5.24 -2.91
CA ASP A 96 -10.66 -6.39 -2.34
C ASP A 96 -9.63 -6.98 -3.32
N ARG A 97 -9.98 -7.13 -4.60
CA ARG A 97 -9.06 -7.67 -5.61
C ARG A 97 -7.83 -6.78 -5.85
N ALA A 98 -7.99 -5.46 -5.86
CA ALA A 98 -6.86 -4.56 -6.02
C ALA A 98 -5.95 -4.61 -4.79
N ILE A 99 -6.52 -4.77 -3.59
CA ILE A 99 -5.77 -5.00 -2.35
C ILE A 99 -4.97 -6.30 -2.43
N THR A 100 -5.54 -7.40 -2.92
CA THR A 100 -4.80 -8.68 -3.02
C THR A 100 -3.65 -8.59 -4.01
N VAL A 101 -3.85 -7.93 -5.16
CA VAL A 101 -2.78 -7.70 -6.13
C VAL A 101 -1.65 -6.88 -5.51
N TRP A 102 -1.98 -5.83 -4.74
CA TRP A 102 -0.99 -5.03 -4.03
C TRP A 102 -0.24 -5.84 -2.96
N LEU A 103 -0.94 -6.66 -2.18
CA LEU A 103 -0.32 -7.57 -1.20
C LEU A 103 0.63 -8.55 -1.88
N ASP A 104 0.22 -9.18 -2.99
CA ASP A 104 1.07 -10.10 -3.75
C ASP A 104 2.32 -9.41 -4.30
N GLN A 105 2.19 -8.19 -4.82
CA GLN A 105 3.34 -7.38 -5.27
C GLN A 105 4.29 -7.07 -4.12
N ILE A 106 3.74 -6.74 -2.94
CA ILE A 106 4.51 -6.53 -1.72
C ILE A 106 5.20 -7.79 -1.25
N LEU A 107 4.75 -9.01 -1.59
CA LEU A 107 5.42 -10.23 -1.13
C LEU A 107 6.37 -10.83 -2.18
N THR A 108 6.08 -10.66 -3.46
CA THR A 108 6.86 -11.26 -4.57
C THR A 108 8.08 -10.42 -4.99
N ASN A 109 8.28 -9.25 -4.37
CA ASN A 109 9.43 -8.38 -4.59
C ASN A 109 9.50 -7.80 -6.02
N SER A 110 8.35 -7.75 -6.71
CA SER A 110 8.20 -7.11 -8.02
C SER A 110 8.04 -5.58 -7.94
N LEU A 111 8.13 -4.99 -6.74
CA LEU A 111 8.25 -3.55 -6.61
C LEU A 111 9.64 -3.14 -7.12
N PRO A 112 9.75 -2.32 -8.18
CA PRO A 112 11.00 -2.07 -8.87
C PRO A 112 11.98 -1.34 -7.96
N SER A 113 12.90 -2.08 -7.31
CA SER A 113 14.10 -1.61 -6.60
C SER A 113 13.97 -0.22 -5.96
N GLN A 114 12.84 0.06 -5.32
CA GLN A 114 12.44 1.41 -4.98
C GLN A 114 13.19 1.80 -3.71
N ARG A 115 14.43 2.25 -3.88
CA ARG A 115 15.17 2.90 -2.80
C ARG A 115 14.58 4.28 -2.62
N TRP A 116 13.86 4.45 -1.53
CA TRP A 116 13.35 5.77 -1.17
C TRP A 116 14.51 6.71 -0.85
N PRO A 117 14.50 7.95 -1.38
CA PRO A 117 15.58 8.88 -1.08
C PRO A 117 15.70 9.07 0.44
N PRO A 118 16.92 9.20 0.98
CA PRO A 118 17.10 9.44 2.39
C PRO A 118 16.40 10.75 2.79
N VAL A 119 15.75 10.75 3.97
CA VAL A 119 15.24 11.99 4.55
C VAL A 119 16.41 12.70 5.23
N PRO A 120 16.72 13.96 4.86
CA PRO A 120 17.76 14.72 5.55
C PRO A 120 17.44 14.83 7.04
N MET A 121 18.42 14.51 7.88
CA MET A 121 18.26 14.45 9.34
C MET A 121 19.47 15.07 10.02
N ALA A 122 19.24 16.02 10.93
CA ALA A 122 20.30 16.53 11.79
C ALA A 122 20.65 15.51 12.88
N GLU A 123 21.91 15.47 13.35
CA GLU A 123 22.33 14.49 14.36
C GLU A 123 21.50 14.55 15.65
N ARG A 124 21.06 15.74 16.04
CA ARG A 124 20.19 15.93 17.21
C ARG A 124 18.83 15.26 17.03
N GLU A 125 18.26 15.32 15.83
CA GLU A 125 16.98 14.66 15.51
C GLU A 125 17.16 13.15 15.46
N ARG A 126 18.31 12.68 14.97
CA ARG A 126 18.70 11.26 14.98
C ARG A 126 18.77 10.71 16.39
N GLN A 127 19.43 11.42 17.30
CA GLN A 127 19.54 11.02 18.69
C GLN A 127 18.17 10.97 19.37
N ALA A 128 17.34 12.00 19.20
CA ALA A 128 15.98 12.04 19.75
C ALA A 128 15.09 10.92 19.18
N MET A 129 15.27 10.57 17.91
CA MET A 129 14.59 9.43 17.29
C MET A 129 15.04 8.11 17.93
N LEU A 130 16.35 7.88 18.09
CA LEU A 130 16.89 6.64 18.67
C LEU A 130 16.43 6.43 20.12
N GLU A 131 16.22 7.51 20.87
CA GLU A 131 15.68 7.49 22.23
C GLU A 131 14.15 7.35 22.30
N SER A 132 13.47 7.39 21.16
CA SER A 132 12.01 7.30 21.09
C SER A 132 11.53 5.87 21.32
N ALA A 133 10.58 5.71 22.25
CA ALA A 133 9.87 4.45 22.47
C ALA A 133 9.22 3.91 21.18
N ALA A 134 8.81 4.79 20.26
CA ALA A 134 8.21 4.40 18.98
C ALA A 134 9.17 3.59 18.09
N ILE A 135 10.47 3.91 18.12
CA ILE A 135 11.48 3.18 17.35
C ILE A 135 11.71 1.81 17.96
N PHE A 136 11.84 1.75 19.29
CA PHE A 136 11.97 0.48 19.99
C PHE A 136 10.77 -0.43 19.73
N GLU A 137 9.54 0.10 19.80
CA GLU A 137 8.31 -0.63 19.46
C GLU A 137 8.34 -1.17 18.02
N ALA A 138 8.85 -0.38 17.07
CA ALA A 138 8.96 -0.78 15.67
C ALA A 138 10.00 -1.87 15.43
N GLN A 139 11.16 -1.77 16.07
CA GLN A 139 12.18 -2.83 16.00
C GLN A 139 11.66 -4.12 16.65
N TYR A 140 11.01 -4.01 17.82
CA TYR A 140 10.39 -5.15 18.49
C TYR A 140 9.31 -5.81 17.62
N ALA A 141 8.40 -5.02 17.04
CA ALA A 141 7.37 -5.54 16.14
C ALA A 141 7.99 -6.26 14.94
N HIS A 142 9.02 -5.68 14.32
CA HIS A 142 9.76 -6.30 13.21
C HIS A 142 10.40 -7.64 13.62
N ALA A 143 11.17 -7.66 14.72
CA ALA A 143 11.83 -8.87 15.23
C ALA A 143 10.81 -9.96 15.61
N ARG A 144 9.68 -9.56 16.19
CA ARG A 144 8.57 -10.47 16.50
C ARG A 144 7.97 -11.05 15.23
N CYS A 145 7.70 -10.25 14.21
CA CYS A 145 7.23 -10.77 12.91
C CYS A 145 8.22 -11.78 12.33
N CYS A 146 9.53 -11.45 12.34
CA CYS A 146 10.58 -12.37 11.87
C CYS A 146 10.56 -13.71 12.64
N SER A 147 10.41 -13.65 13.96
CA SER A 147 10.38 -14.85 14.81
C SER A 147 9.15 -15.71 14.54
N LEU A 148 7.99 -15.08 14.38
CA LEU A 148 6.72 -15.75 14.09
C LEU A 148 6.70 -16.40 12.72
N LEU A 149 7.25 -15.73 11.70
CA LEU A 149 7.39 -16.30 10.35
C LEU A 149 8.34 -17.50 10.33
N ARG A 150 9.44 -17.44 11.09
CA ARG A 150 10.33 -18.59 11.27
C ARG A 150 9.68 -19.74 12.02
N LEU A 151 8.82 -19.44 13.00
CA LEU A 151 8.01 -20.48 13.65
C LEU A 151 7.03 -21.10 12.65
N ALA A 152 6.29 -20.28 11.91
CA ALA A 152 5.34 -20.75 10.90
C ALA A 152 6.00 -21.60 9.81
N HIS A 153 7.23 -21.26 9.43
CA HIS A 153 8.03 -22.09 8.53
C HIS A 153 8.40 -23.45 9.15
N ARG A 154 8.90 -23.46 10.39
CA ARG A 154 9.29 -24.70 11.08
C ARG A 154 8.11 -25.65 11.32
N GLU A 155 6.94 -25.08 11.60
CA GLU A 155 5.67 -25.82 11.76
C GLU A 155 4.98 -26.13 10.41
N ALA A 156 5.64 -25.84 9.28
CA ALA A 156 5.15 -26.10 7.92
C ALA A 156 3.82 -25.42 7.54
N PHE A 157 3.44 -24.33 8.22
CA PHE A 157 2.31 -23.49 7.80
C PHE A 157 2.60 -22.71 6.52
N ILE A 158 3.86 -22.31 6.32
CA ILE A 158 4.37 -21.64 5.12
C ILE A 158 5.73 -22.19 4.75
N ASN A 159 6.12 -22.04 3.48
CA ASN A 159 7.47 -22.38 3.04
C ASN A 159 8.20 -21.13 2.56
N LEU A 160 9.23 -20.72 3.30
CA LEU A 160 10.03 -19.54 3.00
C LEU A 160 11.30 -19.96 2.24
N GLU A 161 11.57 -19.29 1.13
CA GLU A 161 12.82 -19.41 0.39
C GLU A 161 13.93 -18.62 1.12
N THR A 162 15.10 -19.24 1.24
CA THR A 162 16.35 -18.57 1.67
C THR A 162 16.25 -17.88 3.04
N LEU A 163 16.01 -18.65 4.11
CA LEU A 163 16.05 -18.16 5.50
C LEU A 163 17.39 -17.57 5.94
N GLU A 164 18.46 -17.90 5.20
CA GLU A 164 19.80 -17.36 5.40
C GLU A 164 19.97 -15.91 4.88
N ALA A 165 19.02 -15.42 4.06
CA ALA A 165 19.01 -14.05 3.59
C ALA A 165 18.44 -13.07 4.62
N LEU A 166 18.56 -11.77 4.35
CA LEU A 166 17.93 -10.72 5.14
C LEU A 166 16.41 -10.95 5.20
N PRO A 167 15.74 -10.66 6.34
CA PRO A 167 14.30 -10.88 6.46
C PRO A 167 13.45 -10.23 5.36
N CYS A 168 13.88 -9.07 4.84
CA CYS A 168 13.19 -8.39 3.73
C CYS A 168 13.23 -9.15 2.40
N ASP A 169 14.17 -10.09 2.25
CA ASP A 169 14.38 -10.90 1.05
C ASP A 169 13.70 -12.25 1.14
N TRP A 170 13.08 -12.59 2.28
CA TRP A 170 12.31 -13.81 2.42
C TRP A 170 11.14 -13.81 1.43
N ARG A 171 11.06 -14.88 0.65
CA ARG A 171 9.99 -15.09 -0.34
C ARG A 171 9.21 -16.32 0.03
N LEU A 172 7.92 -16.32 -0.30
CA LEU A 172 7.15 -17.56 -0.26
C LEU A 172 7.55 -18.42 -1.44
N ASN A 173 7.75 -19.70 -1.19
CA ASN A 173 7.89 -20.67 -2.25
C ASN A 173 6.59 -20.67 -3.08
N SER A 174 6.74 -20.63 -4.41
CA SER A 174 5.66 -20.65 -5.40
C SER A 174 4.57 -21.71 -5.18
N PHE A 175 4.85 -22.77 -4.42
CA PHE A 175 3.88 -23.82 -4.06
C PHE A 175 2.97 -23.49 -2.85
N THR A 176 3.15 -22.34 -2.19
CA THR A 176 2.31 -21.93 -1.05
C THR A 176 1.34 -20.82 -1.48
N PRO A 177 0.15 -21.15 -2.03
CA PRO A 177 -0.80 -20.14 -2.44
C PRO A 177 -1.36 -19.42 -1.22
N LEU A 178 -1.26 -18.09 -1.21
CA LEU A 178 -1.94 -17.27 -0.21
C LEU A 178 -3.41 -17.13 -0.59
N SER A 179 -4.29 -17.53 0.33
CA SER A 179 -5.73 -17.49 0.10
C SER A 179 -6.32 -16.15 0.53
N TRP A 180 -5.90 -15.08 -0.13
CA TRP A 180 -6.34 -13.72 0.19
C TRP A 180 -7.83 -13.49 -0.02
N LEU A 181 -8.44 -14.23 -0.95
CA LEU A 181 -9.85 -14.14 -1.28
C LEU A 181 -10.60 -15.38 -0.83
N THR A 182 -11.83 -15.17 -0.37
CA THR A 182 -12.83 -16.20 -0.16
C THR A 182 -13.36 -16.73 -1.50
N THR A 183 -14.15 -17.80 -1.46
CA THR A 183 -14.86 -18.32 -2.63
C THR A 183 -15.85 -17.31 -3.24
N SER A 184 -16.28 -16.30 -2.48
CA SER A 184 -17.11 -15.17 -2.94
C SER A 184 -16.31 -14.00 -3.51
N ALA A 185 -15.00 -14.15 -3.73
CA ALA A 185 -14.08 -13.10 -4.18
C ALA A 185 -14.01 -11.88 -3.25
N GLN A 186 -14.26 -12.07 -1.96
CA GLN A 186 -14.10 -11.06 -0.92
C GLN A 186 -12.79 -11.29 -0.17
N LEU A 187 -12.21 -10.23 0.38
CA LEU A 187 -10.98 -10.35 1.18
C LEU A 187 -11.25 -11.24 2.41
N SER A 188 -10.41 -12.27 2.62
CA SER A 188 -10.53 -13.19 3.77
C SER A 188 -10.26 -12.48 5.11
N LEU A 189 -9.49 -11.38 5.09
CA LEU A 189 -9.08 -10.56 6.23
C LEU A 189 -10.21 -9.64 6.73
N ASN A 190 -11.28 -10.24 7.26
CA ASN A 190 -12.47 -9.50 7.69
C ASN A 190 -12.48 -9.11 9.17
N HIS A 191 -11.60 -9.68 9.98
CA HIS A 191 -11.53 -9.31 11.40
C HIS A 191 -11.12 -7.83 11.55
N PRO A 192 -11.71 -7.06 12.48
CA PRO A 192 -11.38 -5.63 12.65
C PRO A 192 -9.89 -5.35 12.84
N ALA A 193 -9.17 -6.25 13.53
CA ALA A 193 -7.73 -6.13 13.72
C ALA A 193 -6.94 -6.30 12.41
N ASP A 194 -7.36 -7.21 11.52
CA ASP A 194 -6.71 -7.44 10.23
C ASP A 194 -6.88 -6.21 9.33
N ARG A 195 -8.12 -5.71 9.25
CA ARG A 195 -8.45 -4.51 8.46
C ARG A 195 -7.72 -3.29 9.01
N TYR A 196 -7.62 -3.16 10.33
CA TYR A 196 -6.89 -2.06 10.95
C TYR A 196 -5.39 -2.10 10.60
N LEU A 197 -4.76 -3.28 10.71
CA LEU A 197 -3.36 -3.47 10.31
C LEU A 197 -3.17 -3.18 8.83
N LEU A 198 -3.98 -3.76 7.95
CA LEU A 198 -3.94 -3.52 6.51
C LEU A 198 -4.00 -2.02 6.16
N VAL A 199 -4.93 -1.28 6.79
CA VAL A 199 -5.06 0.17 6.60
C VAL A 199 -3.76 0.90 6.99
N GLN A 200 -3.11 0.52 8.10
CA GLN A 200 -1.85 1.13 8.52
C GLN A 200 -0.69 0.75 7.59
N LEU A 201 -0.67 -0.46 7.05
CA LEU A 201 0.35 -0.88 6.07
C LEU A 201 0.25 -0.07 4.78
N VAL A 202 -0.96 0.11 4.26
CA VAL A 202 -1.20 0.97 3.08
C VAL A 202 -0.79 2.41 3.38
N ASP A 203 -1.15 2.94 4.57
CA ASP A 203 -0.80 4.31 4.96
C ASP A 203 0.72 4.50 5.06
N ALA A 204 1.43 3.51 5.58
CA ALA A 204 2.88 3.53 5.66
C ALA A 204 3.53 3.44 4.27
N PHE A 205 3.01 2.57 3.40
CA PHE A 205 3.50 2.42 2.04
C PHE A 205 3.30 3.70 1.21
N ASP A 206 2.13 4.34 1.31
CA ASP A 206 1.84 5.61 0.63
C ASP A 206 2.81 6.70 1.08
N ARG A 207 3.12 6.77 2.38
CA ARG A 207 4.06 7.77 2.94
C ARG A 207 5.50 7.52 2.53
N LEU A 208 5.92 6.25 2.47
CA LEU A 208 7.23 5.91 1.93
C LEU A 208 7.33 6.40 0.48
N SER A 209 6.30 6.08 -0.32
CA SER A 209 6.19 6.38 -1.75
C SER A 209 5.97 7.85 -2.09
N ASP A 210 5.60 8.69 -1.12
CA ASP A 210 5.35 10.11 -1.36
C ASP A 210 6.65 10.86 -1.76
N PRO A 211 6.73 11.41 -2.98
CA PRO A 211 7.85 12.24 -3.41
C PRO A 211 7.78 13.67 -2.85
N SER A 212 6.71 14.03 -2.13
CA SER A 212 6.48 15.38 -1.61
C SER A 212 7.31 15.68 -0.35
N PRO A 213 7.48 16.97 0.03
CA PRO A 213 8.13 17.35 1.28
C PRO A 213 7.38 16.89 2.55
N GLN A 214 6.21 16.25 2.41
CA GLN A 214 5.47 15.70 3.54
C GLN A 214 6.14 14.46 4.12
N ARG A 215 7.02 13.79 3.35
CA ARG A 215 7.87 12.70 3.85
C ARG A 215 8.98 13.28 4.74
N THR A 216 8.60 13.49 5.99
CA THR A 216 9.46 14.00 7.07
C THR A 216 9.81 12.88 8.04
N LEU A 217 10.90 13.04 8.78
CA LEU A 217 11.30 12.12 9.84
C LEU A 217 10.14 11.83 10.81
N ALA A 218 9.50 12.87 11.32
CA ALA A 218 8.36 12.74 12.23
C ALA A 218 7.19 11.97 11.61
N SER A 219 6.96 12.10 10.31
CA SER A 219 5.91 11.33 9.62
C SER A 219 6.24 9.84 9.51
N LEU A 220 7.51 9.49 9.26
CA LEU A 220 7.97 8.11 9.15
C LEU A 220 7.97 7.41 10.52
N VAL A 221 8.46 8.09 11.57
CA VAL A 221 8.39 7.59 12.96
C VAL A 221 6.94 7.33 13.37
N ARG A 222 6.02 8.25 13.06
CA ARG A 222 4.59 8.07 13.34
C ARG A 222 4.00 6.87 12.59
N SER A 223 4.47 6.60 11.38
CA SER A 223 4.02 5.46 10.58
C SER A 223 4.52 4.15 11.15
N ALA A 224 5.81 4.08 11.52
CA ALA A 224 6.39 2.94 12.20
C ALA A 224 5.65 2.64 13.51
N GLN A 225 5.34 3.66 14.31
CA GLN A 225 4.56 3.51 15.53
C GLN A 225 3.15 2.97 15.25
N ALA A 226 2.44 3.54 14.27
CA ALA A 226 1.07 3.14 13.96
C ALA A 226 0.99 1.69 13.45
N VAL A 227 1.93 1.28 12.59
CA VAL A 227 2.05 -0.11 12.14
C VAL A 227 2.36 -1.04 13.32
N SER A 228 3.27 -0.65 14.20
CA SER A 228 3.64 -1.46 15.37
C SER A 228 2.48 -1.66 16.34
N GLN A 229 1.70 -0.62 16.60
CA GLN A 229 0.51 -0.69 17.45
C GLN A 229 -0.58 -1.55 16.81
N ALA A 230 -0.83 -1.39 15.51
CA ALA A 230 -1.78 -2.23 14.78
C ALA A 230 -1.35 -3.70 14.76
N PHE A 231 -0.06 -3.96 14.61
CA PHE A 231 0.51 -5.31 14.72
C PHE A 231 0.27 -5.90 16.11
N GLN A 232 0.47 -5.15 17.19
CA GLN A 232 0.20 -5.67 18.54
C GLN A 232 -1.27 -6.05 18.73
N VAL A 233 -2.22 -5.27 18.20
CA VAL A 233 -3.64 -5.60 18.24
C VAL A 233 -3.90 -6.89 17.45
N PHE A 234 -3.39 -6.97 16.22
CA PHE A 234 -3.47 -8.16 15.37
C PHE A 234 -2.89 -9.43 16.03
N HIS A 235 -1.69 -9.34 16.61
CA HIS A 235 -1.00 -10.47 17.23
C HIS A 235 -1.72 -10.97 18.49
N ARG A 236 -2.38 -10.07 19.24
CA ARG A 236 -3.20 -10.49 20.40
C ARG A 236 -4.46 -11.23 19.98
N THR A 237 -5.03 -10.90 18.82
CA THR A 237 -6.27 -11.52 18.33
C THR A 237 -6.03 -12.81 17.56
N HIS A 238 -4.82 -13.01 17.02
CA HIS A 238 -4.47 -14.19 16.22
C HIS A 238 -3.21 -14.90 16.75
N PRO A 239 -3.29 -15.61 17.88
CA PRO A 239 -2.20 -16.44 18.35
C PRO A 239 -1.91 -17.56 17.33
N LEU A 240 -0.66 -17.65 16.85
CA LEU A 240 -0.21 -18.67 15.89
C LEU A 240 -0.38 -20.13 16.36
N CYS A 241 -0.58 -20.34 17.66
CA CYS A 241 -0.70 -21.67 18.27
C CYS A 241 -2.15 -22.11 18.52
N ASP A 242 -3.14 -21.27 18.20
CA ASP A 242 -4.57 -21.55 18.48
C ASP A 242 -5.38 -21.70 17.18
N HIS A 243 -4.83 -22.45 16.22
CA HIS A 243 -5.47 -22.68 14.91
C HIS A 243 -6.37 -23.92 14.90
N THR A 244 -6.63 -24.53 16.06
CA THR A 244 -7.56 -25.66 16.20
C THR A 244 -8.99 -25.22 15.86
N GLY A 245 -9.37 -25.34 14.58
CA GLY A 245 -10.70 -25.03 14.07
C GLY A 245 -10.79 -23.82 13.13
N GLN A 246 -9.68 -23.12 12.84
CA GLN A 246 -9.67 -22.06 11.84
C GLN A 246 -9.59 -22.60 10.42
N GLU A 247 -10.22 -21.90 9.48
CA GLU A 247 -10.13 -22.21 8.05
C GLU A 247 -8.67 -22.02 7.57
N PRO A 248 -8.06 -23.03 6.91
CA PRO A 248 -6.67 -22.93 6.44
C PRO A 248 -6.41 -21.71 5.53
N ALA A 249 -7.42 -21.28 4.77
CA ALA A 249 -7.36 -20.10 3.94
C ALA A 249 -7.16 -18.81 4.75
N LEU A 250 -7.82 -18.69 5.89
CA LEU A 250 -7.68 -17.52 6.77
C LEU A 250 -6.29 -17.47 7.41
N VAL A 251 -5.79 -18.61 7.90
CA VAL A 251 -4.45 -18.71 8.50
C VAL A 251 -3.38 -18.30 7.50
N THR A 252 -3.46 -18.79 6.25
CA THR A 252 -2.50 -18.41 5.21
C THR A 252 -2.58 -16.93 4.84
N ALA A 253 -3.78 -16.35 4.75
CA ALA A 253 -3.94 -14.90 4.53
C ALA A 253 -3.35 -14.07 5.69
N GLN A 254 -3.55 -14.50 6.94
CA GLN A 254 -3.00 -13.81 8.12
C GLN A 254 -1.47 -13.90 8.17
N LEU A 255 -0.90 -15.04 7.78
CA LEU A 255 0.55 -15.18 7.61
C LEU A 255 1.08 -14.28 6.49
N GLY A 256 0.36 -14.16 5.38
CA GLY A 256 0.68 -13.20 4.33
C GLY A 256 0.67 -11.76 4.86
N LEU A 257 -0.32 -11.39 5.67
CA LEU A 257 -0.40 -10.05 6.29
C LEU A 257 0.76 -9.82 7.27
N LEU A 258 1.17 -10.85 8.01
CA LEU A 258 2.34 -10.82 8.88
C LEU A 258 3.64 -10.58 8.08
N MET A 259 3.80 -11.24 6.93
CA MET A 259 4.92 -10.99 6.02
C MET A 259 4.91 -9.57 5.47
N ALA A 260 3.76 -9.06 5.02
CA ALA A 260 3.63 -7.69 4.55
C ALA A 260 3.99 -6.68 5.66
N THR A 261 3.60 -6.97 6.91
CA THR A 261 3.96 -6.16 8.08
C THR A 261 5.47 -6.13 8.33
N GLN A 262 6.10 -7.31 8.33
CA GLN A 262 7.56 -7.42 8.44
C GLN A 262 8.26 -6.57 7.37
N ARG A 263 7.81 -6.67 6.11
CA ARG A 263 8.38 -5.96 4.97
C ARG A 263 8.25 -4.44 5.09
N ILE A 264 7.05 -3.94 5.40
CA ILE A 264 6.78 -2.51 5.55
C ILE A 264 7.59 -1.94 6.72
N LEU A 265 7.67 -2.64 7.85
CA LEU A 265 8.50 -2.22 8.98
C LEU A 265 9.99 -2.20 8.62
N TYR A 266 10.45 -3.19 7.85
CA TYR A 266 11.81 -3.19 7.33
C TYR A 266 12.07 -1.94 6.47
N TRP A 267 11.22 -1.62 5.49
CA TRP A 267 11.41 -0.44 4.64
C TRP A 267 11.32 0.87 5.43
N LEU A 268 10.39 0.98 6.38
CA LEU A 268 10.32 2.14 7.27
C LEU A 268 11.62 2.32 8.06
N LEU A 269 12.15 1.25 8.65
CA LEU A 269 13.35 1.29 9.47
C LEU A 269 14.62 1.49 8.64
N ALA A 270 14.85 0.67 7.62
CA ALA A 270 16.07 0.66 6.81
C ALA A 270 16.11 1.80 5.78
N ASP A 271 15.07 1.90 4.94
CA ASP A 271 15.07 2.83 3.82
C ASP A 271 14.57 4.22 4.24
N GLY A 272 13.57 4.28 5.11
CA GLY A 272 12.99 5.53 5.61
C GLY A 272 13.81 6.20 6.72
N LEU A 273 14.23 5.43 7.72
CA LEU A 273 14.83 5.95 8.96
C LEU A 273 16.33 5.63 9.10
N HIS A 274 16.91 4.86 8.17
CA HIS A 274 18.33 4.45 8.17
C HIS A 274 18.78 3.72 9.43
N LEU A 275 17.90 2.90 9.98
CA LEU A 275 18.16 2.01 11.11
C LEU A 275 18.32 0.58 10.61
N CYS A 276 19.21 -0.18 11.23
CA CYS A 276 19.32 -1.61 10.97
C CYS A 276 18.13 -2.34 11.59
N PRO A 277 17.24 -2.98 10.81
CA PRO A 277 16.12 -3.73 11.36
C PRO A 277 16.64 -5.07 11.89
N VAL A 278 16.65 -5.21 13.21
CA VAL A 278 17.07 -6.44 13.88
C VAL A 278 16.01 -7.54 13.69
N SER A 279 16.45 -8.77 13.42
CA SER A 279 15.59 -9.95 13.24
C SER A 279 15.25 -10.64 14.57
N GLU A 280 15.98 -10.31 15.63
CA GLU A 280 15.85 -10.84 16.99
C GLU A 280 16.11 -9.71 18.00
N LEU A 281 15.26 -9.62 19.03
CA LEU A 281 15.35 -8.73 20.17
C LEU A 281 15.00 -9.49 21.45
#